data_AF-A0A6N9JU13-F1
#
_entry.id   AF-A0A6N9JU13-F1
#
_cell.length_a   1.000
_cell.length_b   1.000
_cell.length_c   1.000
_cell.angle_alpha   90.00
_cell.angle_beta   90.00
_cell.angle_gamma   90.00
#
_symmetry.space_group_name_H-M   'P 1'
#
loop_
_entity.id
_entity.type
_entity.pdbx_description
1 polymer ?
#
loop_
_entity_poly.entity_id
_entity_poly.type
_entity_poly.pdbx_seq_one_letter_code
_entity_poly.pdbx_strand_id
1 'polypeptide(L)'
;MAKSTNINNRRYLGNKYKLLPFIKKVVDSECTDIEIVVDIFSGTGAVASAFQDKQLITNDILYSNYISNFAWFSPRKYSRKKIETIIDEYNAMVINEENYMTINFSNTYFSHDDCSKIGYIREDIETKYANKEINERERALLITSLLYAMDKIAKTCGHYDAYRQGVEFDMHLELLLPEASITNNKKNKCYNIDSNDLAGKIVADLVYIDPPYNSRQYCDAYHLLENVARWEKPEVFGVAKKMDRTALKSKYCTKSAAEAFDDLIKQLKCRYIVLSYNNMAKKGNDRSNARISDDDIFRILCAKGKVKVFSEEYKAFTTGKSDIEDNQERLFLCICNEEE
;
A
#
# COMPACT_ATOMS: atom_id res chain seq x y z
N MET A 1 26.93 -3.50 8.48
CA MET A 1 26.47 -3.04 7.16
C MET A 1 25.16 -3.75 6.88
N ALA A 2 24.08 -3.03 7.09
CA ALA A 2 22.74 -3.54 6.88
C ALA A 2 22.55 -3.93 5.41
N LYS A 3 21.85 -5.06 5.16
CA LYS A 3 21.39 -5.38 3.81
C LYS A 3 20.30 -4.37 3.41
N SER A 4 20.09 -4.21 2.11
CA SER A 4 19.11 -3.26 1.56
C SER A 4 17.78 -3.89 1.17
N THR A 5 16.74 -3.07 1.06
CA THR A 5 15.44 -3.44 0.52
C THR A 5 14.88 -2.36 -0.41
N ASN A 6 14.11 -2.80 -1.41
CA ASN A 6 13.46 -1.95 -2.39
C ASN A 6 11.94 -1.98 -2.20
N ILE A 7 11.27 -0.98 -2.78
CA ILE A 7 9.82 -0.77 -2.66
C ILE A 7 8.98 -2.03 -2.96
N ASN A 8 9.42 -2.85 -3.92
CA ASN A 8 8.72 -4.06 -4.38
C ASN A 8 8.86 -5.28 -3.46
N ASN A 9 9.62 -5.20 -2.37
CA ASN A 9 9.82 -6.33 -1.46
C ASN A 9 8.69 -6.51 -0.44
N ARG A 10 7.74 -5.58 -0.33
CA ARG A 10 6.58 -5.73 0.55
C ARG A 10 5.50 -6.61 -0.06
N ARG A 11 5.03 -7.59 0.72
CA ARG A 11 3.91 -8.44 0.32
C ARG A 11 2.61 -7.64 0.42
N TYR A 12 1.90 -7.50 -0.69
CA TYR A 12 0.64 -6.77 -0.71
C TYR A 12 -0.32 -7.35 -1.75
N LEU A 13 -1.58 -7.52 -1.36
CA LEU A 13 -2.62 -8.09 -2.21
C LEU A 13 -2.89 -7.13 -3.36
N GLY A 14 -2.86 -7.63 -4.59
CA GLY A 14 -3.08 -6.82 -5.78
C GLY A 14 -1.89 -5.95 -6.20
N ASN A 15 -0.69 -6.15 -5.63
CA ASN A 15 0.51 -5.41 -6.02
C ASN A 15 0.78 -5.53 -7.55
N LYS A 16 0.85 -4.37 -8.22
CA LYS A 16 0.97 -4.22 -9.67
C LYS A 16 2.41 -4.19 -10.19
N TYR A 17 3.40 -4.54 -9.37
CA TYR A 17 4.82 -4.47 -9.76
C TYR A 17 5.14 -5.20 -11.08
N LYS A 18 4.52 -6.35 -11.34
CA LYS A 18 4.72 -7.10 -12.60
C LYS A 18 4.03 -6.45 -13.82
N LEU A 19 3.03 -5.59 -13.59
CA LEU A 19 2.24 -4.90 -14.60
C LEU A 19 2.80 -3.51 -14.94
N LEU A 20 3.84 -3.05 -14.24
CA LEU A 20 4.45 -1.74 -14.49
C LEU A 20 4.91 -1.55 -15.95
N PRO A 21 5.52 -2.54 -16.64
CA PRO A 21 5.88 -2.38 -18.05
C PRO A 21 4.66 -2.11 -18.94
N PHE A 22 3.55 -2.78 -18.67
CA PHE A 22 2.31 -2.61 -19.41
C PHE A 22 1.62 -1.28 -19.13
N ILE A 23 1.51 -0.89 -17.85
CA ILE A 23 0.98 0.43 -17.46
C ILE A 23 1.81 1.54 -18.11
N LYS A 24 3.14 1.46 -18.02
CA LYS A 24 4.04 2.46 -18.58
C LYS A 24 3.94 2.52 -20.10
N LYS A 25 3.90 1.37 -20.78
CA LYS A 25 3.68 1.31 -22.23
C LYS A 25 2.41 2.02 -22.66
N VAL A 26 1.28 1.76 -22.00
CA VAL A 26 0.00 2.41 -22.33
C VAL A 26 0.06 3.91 -22.10
N VAL A 27 0.60 4.35 -20.96
CA VAL A 27 0.74 5.78 -20.65
C VAL A 27 1.65 6.47 -21.67
N ASP A 28 2.83 5.92 -21.95
CA ASP A 28 3.81 6.51 -22.87
C ASP A 28 3.29 6.55 -24.33
N SER A 29 2.42 5.63 -24.74
CA SER A 29 1.87 5.61 -26.10
C SER A 29 0.63 6.47 -26.30
N GLU A 30 -0.14 6.73 -25.23
CA GLU A 30 -1.48 7.34 -25.35
C GLU A 30 -1.60 8.70 -24.65
N CYS A 31 -0.68 9.02 -23.74
CA CYS A 31 -0.69 10.26 -22.96
C CYS A 31 0.51 11.13 -23.33
N THR A 32 0.31 12.45 -23.42
CA THR A 32 1.40 13.39 -23.73
C THR A 32 1.53 14.46 -22.65
N ASP A 33 2.74 14.99 -22.51
CA ASP A 33 3.07 16.12 -21.62
C ASP A 33 2.69 15.90 -20.15
N ILE A 34 2.75 14.66 -19.65
CA ILE A 34 2.45 14.32 -18.27
C ILE A 34 3.56 14.85 -17.34
N GLU A 35 3.23 15.73 -16.40
CA GLU A 35 4.18 16.26 -15.40
C GLU A 35 3.75 15.94 -13.97
N ILE A 36 2.45 15.80 -13.72
CA ILE A 36 1.88 15.45 -12.41
C ILE A 36 1.13 14.12 -12.52
N VAL A 37 1.62 13.11 -11.80
CA VAL A 37 1.00 11.78 -11.70
C VAL A 37 0.47 11.57 -10.29
N VAL A 38 -0.80 11.17 -10.20
CA VAL A 38 -1.45 10.79 -8.95
C VAL A 38 -1.67 9.29 -8.93
N ASP A 39 -1.22 8.63 -7.87
CA ASP A 39 -1.62 7.27 -7.51
C ASP A 39 -2.56 7.36 -6.30
N ILE A 40 -3.87 7.36 -6.56
CA ILE A 40 -4.88 7.74 -5.55
C ILE A 40 -5.25 6.59 -4.60
N PHE A 41 -4.86 5.36 -4.96
CA PHE A 41 -4.95 4.12 -4.18
C PHE A 41 -3.57 3.44 -4.16
N SER A 42 -2.57 4.13 -3.63
CA SER A 42 -1.18 3.80 -3.92
C SER A 42 -0.69 2.47 -3.35
N GLY A 43 -1.32 1.95 -2.29
CA GLY A 43 -0.88 0.71 -1.66
C GLY A 43 0.61 0.77 -1.30
N THR A 44 1.42 -0.12 -1.85
CA THR A 44 2.87 -0.12 -1.63
C THR A 44 3.63 0.98 -2.38
N GLY A 45 2.97 1.73 -3.27
CA GLY A 45 3.57 2.74 -4.13
C GLY A 45 4.25 2.16 -5.38
N ALA A 46 3.96 0.91 -5.75
CA ALA A 46 4.62 0.25 -6.88
C ALA A 46 4.37 1.00 -8.19
N VAL A 47 3.15 1.46 -8.46
CA VAL A 47 2.82 2.18 -9.69
C VAL A 47 3.40 3.57 -9.68
N ALA A 48 3.26 4.33 -8.59
CA ALA A 48 3.96 5.60 -8.40
C ALA A 48 5.48 5.51 -8.66
N SER A 49 6.13 4.40 -8.31
CA SER A 49 7.57 4.22 -8.55
C SER A 49 7.98 4.19 -10.02
N ALA A 50 7.06 3.86 -10.94
CA ALA A 50 7.32 3.86 -12.38
C ALA A 50 7.37 5.27 -13.00
N PHE A 51 6.97 6.29 -12.24
CA PHE A 51 6.85 7.69 -12.66
C PHE A 51 7.68 8.65 -11.79
N GLN A 52 8.77 8.18 -11.19
CA GLN A 52 9.64 9.00 -10.31
C GLN A 52 10.32 10.19 -11.00
N ASP A 53 10.35 10.20 -12.33
CA ASP A 53 10.78 11.34 -13.15
C ASP A 53 9.76 12.49 -13.16
N LYS A 54 8.53 12.26 -12.69
CA LYS A 54 7.42 13.22 -12.63
C LYS A 54 7.22 13.76 -11.21
N GLN A 55 6.36 14.76 -11.07
CA GLN A 55 5.81 15.11 -9.76
C GLN A 55 4.79 14.03 -9.35
N LEU A 56 4.99 13.44 -8.18
CA LEU A 56 4.13 12.39 -7.64
C LEU A 56 3.21 12.90 -6.55
N ILE A 57 1.95 12.47 -6.62
CA ILE A 57 1.00 12.54 -5.51
C ILE A 57 0.57 11.11 -5.19
N THR A 58 0.79 10.66 -3.97
CA THR A 58 0.33 9.34 -3.52
C THR A 58 -0.73 9.48 -2.43
N ASN A 59 -1.70 8.57 -2.41
CA ASN A 59 -2.70 8.51 -1.37
C ASN A 59 -3.06 7.06 -1.03
N ASP A 60 -3.21 6.77 0.26
CA ASP A 60 -3.80 5.51 0.71
C ASP A 60 -4.51 5.70 2.05
N ILE A 61 -5.62 5.01 2.27
CA ILE A 61 -6.38 5.10 3.52
C ILE A 61 -5.66 4.42 4.69
N LEU A 62 -4.85 3.40 4.43
CA LEU A 62 -4.05 2.72 5.44
C LEU A 62 -2.77 3.51 5.71
N TYR A 63 -2.55 3.90 6.97
CA TYR A 63 -1.37 4.63 7.39
C TYR A 63 -0.08 3.84 7.14
N SER A 64 -0.12 2.52 7.28
CA SER A 64 1.01 1.62 6.96
C SER A 64 1.47 1.72 5.49
N ASN A 65 0.55 1.99 4.57
CA ASN A 65 0.86 2.27 3.17
C ASN A 65 1.36 3.70 3.01
N TYR A 66 0.64 4.68 3.56
CA TYR A 66 1.03 6.08 3.52
C TYR A 66 2.46 6.31 4.03
N ILE A 67 2.82 5.77 5.20
CA ILE A 67 4.15 5.99 5.80
C ILE A 67 5.25 5.40 4.92
N SER A 68 4.99 4.27 4.26
CA SER A 68 5.89 3.69 3.26
C SER A 68 6.01 4.58 2.03
N ASN A 69 4.90 5.07 1.48
CA ASN A 69 4.93 6.03 0.37
C ASN A 69 5.71 7.30 0.76
N PHE A 70 5.55 7.79 1.99
CA PHE A 70 6.31 8.94 2.49
C PHE A 70 7.81 8.64 2.58
N ALA A 71 8.21 7.47 3.06
CA ALA A 71 9.61 7.04 3.08
C ALA A 71 10.22 7.07 1.66
N TRP A 72 9.51 6.50 0.68
CA TRP A 72 9.97 6.37 -0.70
C TRP A 72 9.96 7.69 -1.47
N PHE A 73 8.87 8.47 -1.39
CA PHE A 73 8.58 9.56 -2.34
C PHE A 73 8.63 10.96 -1.74
N SER A 74 8.74 11.11 -0.41
CA SER A 74 8.81 12.43 0.21
C SER A 74 9.99 13.25 -0.34
N PRO A 75 9.82 14.56 -0.58
CA PRO A 75 10.90 15.44 -1.01
C PRO A 75 11.89 15.78 0.11
N ARG A 76 11.54 15.47 1.37
CA ARG A 76 12.37 15.77 2.53
C ARG A 76 13.71 15.02 2.41
N LYS A 77 14.83 15.69 2.69
CA LYS A 77 16.14 15.03 2.71
C LYS A 77 16.27 14.13 3.94
N TYR A 78 17.03 13.06 3.80
CA TYR A 78 17.38 12.16 4.91
C TYR A 78 18.87 11.79 4.84
N SER A 79 19.45 11.37 5.95
CA SER A 79 20.82 10.85 5.99
C SER A 79 20.82 9.32 5.86
N ARG A 80 21.21 8.79 4.70
CA ARG A 80 21.34 7.33 4.49
C ARG A 80 22.24 6.68 5.52
N LYS A 81 23.41 7.29 5.80
CA LYS A 81 24.36 6.78 6.80
C LYS A 81 23.74 6.73 8.20
N LYS A 82 22.94 7.74 8.59
CA LYS A 82 22.26 7.75 9.88
C LYS A 82 21.27 6.59 10.00
N ILE A 83 20.44 6.38 8.98
CA ILE A 83 19.47 5.27 8.96
C ILE A 83 20.18 3.91 9.01
N GLU A 84 21.25 3.76 8.24
CA GLU A 84 22.05 2.53 8.23
C GLU A 84 22.65 2.24 9.62
N THR A 85 23.21 3.25 10.29
CA THR A 85 23.74 3.11 11.66
C THR A 85 22.65 2.67 12.64
N ILE A 86 21.49 3.33 12.63
CA ILE A 86 20.37 2.97 13.53
C ILE A 86 19.87 1.55 13.26
N ILE A 87 19.77 1.13 12.00
CA ILE A 87 19.36 -0.23 11.64
C ILE A 87 20.38 -1.27 12.10
N ASP A 88 21.69 -1.02 11.89
CA ASP A 88 22.75 -1.90 12.37
C ASP A 88 22.71 -2.05 13.89
N GLU A 89 22.47 -0.95 14.62
CA GLU A 89 22.27 -0.96 16.08
C GLU A 89 21.06 -1.80 16.49
N TYR A 90 19.88 -1.57 15.90
CA TYR A 90 18.68 -2.37 16.17
C TYR A 90 18.90 -3.86 15.88
N ASN A 91 19.56 -4.19 14.77
CA ASN A 91 19.81 -5.58 14.41
C ASN A 91 20.75 -6.28 15.42
N ALA A 92 21.75 -5.56 15.96
CA ALA A 92 22.68 -6.10 16.96
C ALA A 92 22.10 -6.25 18.37
N MET A 93 21.01 -5.54 18.69
CA MET A 93 20.39 -5.58 20.01
C MET A 93 19.68 -6.91 20.29
N VAL A 94 19.84 -7.38 21.52
CA VAL A 94 19.03 -8.43 22.15
C VAL A 94 18.12 -7.73 23.16
N ILE A 95 16.81 -7.76 22.93
CA ILE A 95 15.82 -7.06 23.74
C ILE A 95 14.95 -8.09 24.45
N ASN A 96 14.91 -8.03 25.78
CA ASN A 96 14.06 -8.87 26.61
C ASN A 96 13.29 -7.99 27.59
N GLU A 97 12.25 -7.34 27.07
CA GLU A 97 11.36 -6.48 27.84
C GLU A 97 9.89 -6.80 27.53
N GLU A 98 9.02 -6.59 28.51
CA GLU A 98 7.58 -6.63 28.28
C GLU A 98 7.10 -5.29 27.74
N ASN A 99 6.37 -5.32 26.63
CA ASN A 99 5.80 -4.14 25.99
C ASN A 99 4.47 -4.48 25.30
N TYR A 100 3.89 -3.50 24.62
CA TYR A 100 2.60 -3.68 23.96
C TYR A 100 2.58 -4.86 22.97
N MET A 101 3.69 -5.13 22.27
CA MET A 101 3.76 -6.25 21.33
C MET A 101 3.83 -7.60 22.04
N THR A 102 4.63 -7.72 23.11
CA THR A 102 4.73 -8.98 23.86
C THR A 102 3.40 -9.35 24.51
N ILE A 103 2.71 -8.37 25.09
CA ILE A 103 1.42 -8.56 25.78
C ILE A 103 0.33 -9.03 24.80
N ASN A 104 0.30 -8.48 23.59
CA ASN A 104 -0.84 -8.67 22.68
C ASN A 104 -0.61 -9.70 21.57
N PHE A 105 0.63 -9.87 21.12
CA PHE A 105 0.96 -10.61 19.89
C PHE A 105 2.01 -11.73 20.05
N SER A 106 2.57 -11.94 21.24
CA SER A 106 3.51 -13.05 21.46
C SER A 106 2.92 -14.41 21.10
N ASN A 107 3.72 -15.25 20.45
CA ASN A 107 3.35 -16.61 20.04
C ASN A 107 2.09 -16.66 19.16
N THR A 108 1.82 -15.57 18.43
CA THR A 108 0.78 -15.52 17.40
C THR A 108 1.43 -15.42 16.03
N TYR A 109 1.71 -14.20 15.56
CA TYR A 109 2.39 -13.90 14.31
C TYR A 109 3.91 -14.03 14.41
N PHE A 110 4.46 -13.78 15.60
CA PHE A 110 5.89 -13.71 15.89
C PHE A 110 6.20 -14.41 17.23
N SER A 111 7.47 -14.73 17.44
CA SER A 111 7.97 -15.21 18.74
C SER A 111 7.83 -14.11 19.81
N HIS A 112 7.93 -14.49 21.09
CA HIS A 112 7.97 -13.50 22.19
C HIS A 112 9.18 -12.55 22.04
N ASP A 113 10.37 -13.09 21.76
CA ASP A 113 11.60 -12.30 21.56
C ASP A 113 11.48 -11.30 20.41
N ASP A 114 10.91 -11.72 19.27
CA ASP A 114 10.67 -10.81 18.15
C ASP A 114 9.62 -9.76 18.50
N CYS A 115 8.57 -10.09 19.27
CA CYS A 115 7.60 -9.11 19.75
C CYS A 115 8.25 -8.07 20.67
N SER A 116 9.08 -8.52 21.62
CA SER A 116 9.88 -7.67 22.51
C SER A 116 10.70 -6.67 21.69
N LYS A 117 11.44 -7.17 20.69
CA LYS A 117 12.26 -6.34 19.80
C LYS A 117 11.45 -5.38 18.93
N ILE A 118 10.33 -5.82 18.33
CA ILE A 118 9.46 -4.95 17.51
C ILE A 118 8.94 -3.79 18.38
N GLY A 119 8.49 -4.08 19.59
CA GLY A 119 7.94 -3.07 20.50
C GLY A 119 8.98 -2.04 20.93
N TYR A 120 10.18 -2.49 21.30
CA TYR A 120 11.30 -1.62 21.64
C TYR A 120 11.66 -0.69 20.46
N ILE A 121 11.88 -1.26 19.27
CA ILE A 121 12.26 -0.48 18.07
C ILE A 121 11.21 0.59 17.79
N ARG A 122 9.92 0.27 17.89
CA ARG A 122 8.88 1.27 17.64
C ARG A 122 8.88 2.38 18.67
N GLU A 123 9.00 2.08 19.96
CA GLU A 123 9.04 3.10 21.00
C GLU A 123 10.27 4.01 20.86
N ASP A 124 11.43 3.42 20.55
CA ASP A 124 12.67 4.16 20.34
C ASP A 124 12.60 5.06 19.09
N ILE A 125 12.01 4.61 17.97
CA ILE A 125 11.79 5.47 16.78
C ILE A 125 10.97 6.71 17.14
N GLU A 126 9.89 6.57 17.92
CA GLU A 126 9.07 7.73 18.33
C GLU A 126 9.84 8.64 19.29
N THR A 127 10.61 8.07 20.22
CA THR A 127 11.45 8.82 21.16
C THR A 127 12.50 9.65 20.41
N LYS A 128 13.22 9.04 19.48
CA LYS A 128 14.21 9.72 18.61
C LYS A 128 13.58 10.84 17.79
N TYR A 129 12.36 10.63 17.29
CA TYR A 129 11.63 11.64 16.54
C TYR A 129 11.19 12.81 17.42
N ALA A 130 10.62 12.53 18.60
CA ALA A 130 10.22 13.54 19.58
C ALA A 130 11.42 14.39 20.05
N ASN A 131 12.58 13.75 20.22
CA ASN A 131 13.85 14.39 20.57
C ASN A 131 14.52 15.11 19.38
N LYS A 132 13.94 15.05 18.18
CA LYS A 132 14.48 15.64 16.93
C LYS A 132 15.84 15.07 16.49
N GLU A 133 16.19 13.87 16.95
CA GLU A 133 17.40 13.14 16.51
C GLU A 133 17.26 12.64 15.07
N ILE A 134 16.04 12.25 14.70
CA ILE A 134 15.64 11.89 13.35
C ILE A 134 14.54 12.84 12.86
N ASN A 135 14.55 13.10 11.56
CA ASN A 135 13.48 13.86 10.92
C ASN A 135 12.31 12.96 10.50
N GLU A 136 11.22 13.56 10.03
CA GLU A 136 9.99 12.85 9.65
C GLU A 136 10.19 11.77 8.58
N ARG A 137 11.05 12.02 7.58
CA ARG A 137 11.35 11.02 6.54
C ARG A 137 12.27 9.93 7.06
N GLU A 138 13.21 10.28 7.92
CA GLU A 138 14.06 9.32 8.64
C GLU A 138 13.22 8.38 9.52
N ARG A 139 12.24 8.93 10.26
CA ARG A 139 11.22 8.17 10.99
C ARG A 139 10.44 7.25 10.05
N ALA A 140 9.93 7.76 8.94
CA ALA A 140 9.18 6.95 7.97
C ALA A 140 10.02 5.79 7.43
N LEU A 141 11.30 6.02 7.08
CA LEU A 141 12.21 4.98 6.59
C LEU A 141 12.45 3.87 7.63
N LEU A 142 12.64 4.21 8.90
CA LEU A 142 12.81 3.22 9.97
C LEU A 142 11.53 2.40 10.19
N ILE A 143 10.37 3.05 10.21
CA ILE A 143 9.07 2.37 10.31
C ILE A 143 8.87 1.43 9.10
N THR A 144 9.13 1.90 7.88
CA THR A 144 9.04 1.08 6.66
C THR A 144 9.97 -0.13 6.72
N SER A 145 11.22 0.06 7.16
CA SER A 145 12.18 -1.04 7.34
C SER A 145 11.63 -2.11 8.29
N LEU A 146 11.08 -1.68 9.43
CA LEU A 146 10.48 -2.58 10.41
C LEU A 146 9.26 -3.32 9.85
N LEU A 147 8.32 -2.63 9.19
CA LEU A 147 7.14 -3.28 8.60
C LEU A 147 7.53 -4.34 7.56
N TYR A 148 8.56 -4.08 6.76
CA TYR A 148 9.08 -5.03 5.76
C TYR A 148 9.76 -6.23 6.44
N ALA A 149 10.48 -6.01 7.54
CA ALA A 149 11.10 -7.08 8.32
C ALA A 149 10.04 -7.98 8.97
N MET A 150 9.01 -7.38 9.59
CA MET A 150 7.87 -8.11 10.15
C MET A 150 7.18 -8.98 9.10
N ASP A 151 6.93 -8.42 7.91
CA ASP A 151 6.32 -9.16 6.81
C ASP A 151 7.14 -10.38 6.38
N LYS A 152 8.45 -10.42 6.58
CA LYS A 152 9.25 -11.60 6.20
C LYS A 152 9.11 -12.75 7.19
N ILE A 153 9.00 -12.44 8.47
CA ILE A 153 9.02 -13.45 9.54
C ILE A 153 7.61 -13.90 9.98
N ALA A 154 6.58 -13.14 9.63
CA ALA A 154 5.20 -13.37 10.09
C ALA A 154 4.67 -14.77 9.72
N LYS A 155 4.18 -15.50 10.72
CA LYS A 155 3.56 -16.82 10.58
C LYS A 155 2.11 -16.76 10.09
N THR A 156 1.92 -16.24 8.88
CA THR A 156 0.60 -16.05 8.24
C THR A 156 0.34 -17.02 7.09
N CYS A 157 -0.90 -17.06 6.61
CA CYS A 157 -1.28 -17.68 5.33
C CYS A 157 -1.27 -16.66 4.18
N GLY A 158 -0.34 -15.70 4.21
CA GLY A 158 -0.16 -14.65 3.19
C GLY A 158 -0.59 -13.25 3.63
N HIS A 159 -1.42 -13.13 4.67
CA HIS A 159 -1.84 -11.85 5.27
C HIS A 159 -2.26 -12.03 6.73
N TYR A 160 -2.38 -10.93 7.49
CA TYR A 160 -2.60 -10.95 8.95
C TYR A 160 -4.03 -11.27 9.39
N ASP A 161 -4.95 -11.55 8.46
CA ASP A 161 -6.32 -11.99 8.78
C ASP A 161 -6.35 -13.31 9.58
N ALA A 162 -5.30 -14.13 9.46
CA ALA A 162 -5.09 -15.36 10.22
C ALA A 162 -3.59 -15.66 10.40
N TYR A 163 -3.24 -16.41 11.44
CA TYR A 163 -1.90 -16.95 11.67
C TYR A 163 -1.93 -18.47 11.81
N ARG A 164 -0.78 -19.11 11.64
CA ARG A 164 -0.63 -20.56 11.78
C ARG A 164 -0.36 -20.92 13.24
N GLN A 165 -1.14 -21.86 13.80
CA GLN A 165 -0.96 -22.35 15.16
C GLN A 165 -0.04 -23.57 15.19
N GLY A 166 0.70 -23.76 16.30
CA GLY A 166 1.57 -24.91 16.50
C GLY A 166 2.80 -24.95 15.59
N VAL A 167 3.19 -23.80 15.01
CA VAL A 167 4.38 -23.68 14.16
C VAL A 167 5.58 -23.18 14.96
N GLU A 168 6.76 -23.61 14.56
CA GLU A 168 8.02 -23.10 15.08
C GLU A 168 8.35 -21.71 14.51
N PHE A 169 8.91 -20.85 15.36
CA PHE A 169 9.43 -19.53 14.99
C PHE A 169 10.91 -19.62 14.61
N ASP A 170 11.17 -20.08 13.38
CA ASP A 170 12.49 -20.36 12.80
C ASP A 170 13.16 -19.16 12.10
N MET A 171 12.52 -18.00 12.09
CA MET A 171 13.05 -16.76 11.52
C MET A 171 12.99 -15.65 12.55
N HIS A 172 13.99 -14.77 12.54
CA HIS A 172 14.12 -13.64 13.46
C HIS A 172 14.10 -12.31 12.72
N LEU A 173 13.65 -11.27 13.42
CA LEU A 173 13.53 -9.93 12.87
C LEU A 173 14.91 -9.36 12.45
N GLU A 174 15.05 -9.08 11.16
CA GLU A 174 16.21 -8.39 10.57
C GLU A 174 15.71 -7.18 9.76
N LEU A 175 16.02 -5.97 10.22
CA LEU A 175 15.70 -4.72 9.53
C LEU A 175 16.67 -4.52 8.36
N LEU A 176 16.12 -4.10 7.22
CA LEU A 176 16.89 -3.79 6.01
C LEU A 176 16.81 -2.31 5.67
N LEU A 177 17.90 -1.75 5.17
CA LEU A 177 17.98 -0.35 4.76
C LEU A 177 17.09 -0.09 3.53
N PRO A 178 16.08 0.79 3.61
CA PRO A 178 15.29 1.16 2.43
C PRO A 178 16.11 2.06 1.49
N GLU A 179 16.34 1.63 0.25
CA GLU A 179 17.10 2.39 -0.77
C GLU A 179 16.21 3.44 -1.44
N ALA A 180 15.73 4.41 -0.66
CA ALA A 180 14.91 5.50 -1.16
C ALA A 180 15.74 6.55 -1.92
N SER A 181 15.14 7.21 -2.90
CA SER A 181 15.81 8.29 -3.64
C SER A 181 16.07 9.51 -2.76
N ILE A 182 17.27 10.08 -2.84
CA ILE A 182 17.65 11.33 -2.16
C ILE A 182 17.29 12.59 -2.96
N THR A 183 16.82 12.45 -4.19
CA THR A 183 16.54 13.54 -5.14
C THR A 183 15.09 13.54 -5.65
N ASN A 184 14.14 13.11 -4.81
CA ASN A 184 12.72 13.20 -5.15
C ASN A 184 12.30 14.62 -5.54
N ASN A 185 11.34 14.73 -6.46
CA ASN A 185 10.80 16.02 -6.89
C ASN A 185 10.26 16.79 -5.67
N LYS A 186 10.69 18.05 -5.52
CA LYS A 186 10.38 18.91 -4.37
C LYS A 186 8.88 19.16 -4.16
N LYS A 187 8.07 18.95 -5.20
CA LYS A 187 6.61 19.13 -5.18
C LYS A 187 5.84 17.84 -4.85
N ASN A 188 6.53 16.73 -4.61
CA ASN A 188 5.87 15.47 -4.25
C ASN A 188 5.02 15.60 -2.99
N LYS A 189 3.86 14.94 -2.98
CA LYS A 189 2.95 14.90 -1.83
C LYS A 189 2.51 13.46 -1.54
N CYS A 190 2.37 13.13 -0.27
CA CYS A 190 1.83 11.85 0.19
C CYS A 190 0.67 12.14 1.14
N TYR A 191 -0.47 11.48 0.96
CA TYR A 191 -1.70 11.70 1.72
C TYR A 191 -2.16 10.40 2.40
N ASN A 192 -2.80 10.54 3.56
CA ASN A 192 -3.48 9.46 4.27
C ASN A 192 -4.94 9.85 4.54
N ILE A 193 -5.74 9.97 3.47
CA ILE A 193 -7.16 10.32 3.57
C ILE A 193 -7.99 9.47 2.60
N ASP A 194 -9.32 9.53 2.74
CA ASP A 194 -10.22 8.89 1.78
C ASP A 194 -10.00 9.45 0.37
N SER A 195 -9.98 8.56 -0.63
CA SER A 195 -9.72 8.91 -2.03
C SER A 195 -10.74 9.89 -2.60
N ASN A 196 -12.01 9.74 -2.24
CA ASN A 196 -13.08 10.62 -2.70
C ASN A 196 -12.93 12.01 -2.07
N ASP A 197 -12.55 12.06 -0.79
CA ASP A 197 -12.27 13.34 -0.12
C ASP A 197 -11.04 14.07 -0.69
N LEU A 198 -10.09 13.35 -1.27
CA LEU A 198 -8.91 13.93 -1.92
C LEU A 198 -9.19 14.41 -3.35
N ALA A 199 -10.05 13.70 -4.09
CA ALA A 199 -10.22 13.89 -5.53
C ALA A 199 -10.51 15.35 -5.92
N GLY A 200 -11.44 16.02 -5.23
CA GLY A 200 -11.77 17.43 -5.51
C GLY A 200 -10.71 18.46 -5.08
N LYS A 201 -9.63 18.03 -4.41
CA LYS A 201 -8.58 18.91 -3.84
C LYS A 201 -7.27 18.87 -4.64
N ILE A 202 -7.20 18.06 -5.69
CA ILE A 202 -6.00 17.86 -6.49
C ILE A 202 -6.28 18.18 -7.96
N VAL A 203 -5.22 18.61 -8.65
CA VAL A 203 -5.18 18.76 -10.11
C VAL A 203 -3.96 17.99 -10.60
N ALA A 204 -4.14 17.19 -11.65
CA ALA A 204 -3.08 16.33 -12.16
C ALA A 204 -3.21 16.14 -13.67
N ASP A 205 -2.13 15.67 -14.29
CA ASP A 205 -2.19 15.27 -15.70
C ASP A 205 -2.75 13.86 -15.82
N LEU A 206 -2.23 12.94 -15.00
CA LEU A 206 -2.60 11.53 -14.98
C LEU A 206 -3.02 11.11 -13.57
N VAL A 207 -4.18 10.46 -13.46
CA VAL A 207 -4.64 9.81 -12.22
C VAL A 207 -4.73 8.30 -12.46
N TYR A 208 -3.89 7.55 -11.77
CA TYR A 208 -3.96 6.10 -11.71
C TYR A 208 -4.89 5.66 -10.57
N ILE A 209 -5.77 4.70 -10.89
CA ILE A 209 -6.84 4.23 -10.01
C ILE A 209 -6.79 2.70 -9.95
N ASP A 210 -6.60 2.14 -8.75
CA ASP A 210 -6.61 0.69 -8.47
C ASP A 210 -7.29 0.43 -7.11
N PRO A 211 -8.62 0.65 -7.01
CA PRO A 211 -9.33 0.54 -5.75
C PRO A 211 -9.48 -0.92 -5.33
N PRO A 212 -9.78 -1.19 -4.04
CA PRO A 212 -10.19 -2.53 -3.65
C PRO A 212 -11.60 -2.79 -4.16
N TYR A 213 -11.73 -3.43 -5.33
CA TYR A 213 -13.02 -3.61 -6.02
C TYR A 213 -13.73 -4.94 -5.70
N ASN A 214 -13.31 -5.68 -4.67
CA ASN A 214 -14.01 -6.89 -4.20
C ASN A 214 -14.40 -6.73 -2.73
N SER A 215 -15.11 -7.70 -2.15
CA SER A 215 -15.61 -7.59 -0.77
C SER A 215 -14.54 -7.59 0.32
N ARG A 216 -13.26 -7.84 -0.01
CA ARG A 216 -12.17 -7.94 0.97
C ARG A 216 -11.76 -6.55 1.43
N GLN A 217 -12.03 -6.26 2.69
CA GLN A 217 -11.54 -5.06 3.34
C GLN A 217 -10.04 -5.19 3.62
N TYR A 218 -9.22 -4.33 3.04
CA TYR A 218 -7.76 -4.38 3.25
C TYR A 218 -7.36 -4.10 4.69
N CYS A 219 -8.13 -3.29 5.42
CA CYS A 219 -7.95 -3.11 6.85
C CYS A 219 -8.04 -4.45 7.61
N ASP A 220 -8.78 -5.45 7.08
CA ASP A 220 -8.86 -6.76 7.70
C ASP A 220 -7.57 -7.56 7.58
N ALA A 221 -6.98 -7.53 6.39
CA ALA A 221 -5.77 -8.27 6.04
C ALA A 221 -4.48 -7.63 6.57
N TYR A 222 -4.47 -6.31 6.76
CA TYR A 222 -3.26 -5.54 7.12
C TYR A 222 -3.35 -4.86 8.50
N HIS A 223 -4.31 -5.29 9.33
CA HIS A 223 -4.57 -4.66 10.64
C HIS A 223 -3.36 -4.56 11.54
N LEU A 224 -2.50 -5.60 11.59
CA LEU A 224 -1.33 -5.59 12.45
C LEU A 224 -0.28 -4.59 11.98
N LEU A 225 -0.02 -4.53 10.67
CA LEU A 225 0.89 -3.52 10.11
C LEU A 225 0.35 -2.11 10.33
N GLU A 226 -0.96 -1.91 10.22
CA GLU A 226 -1.60 -0.63 10.50
C GLU A 226 -1.43 -0.22 11.97
N ASN A 227 -1.67 -1.16 12.89
CA ASN A 227 -1.49 -0.98 14.33
C ASN A 227 -0.04 -0.59 14.66
N VAL A 228 0.94 -1.34 14.14
CA VAL A 228 2.36 -1.07 14.36
C VAL A 228 2.81 0.24 13.71
N ALA A 229 2.31 0.57 12.52
CA ALA A 229 2.65 1.81 11.84
C ALA A 229 2.17 3.04 12.63
N ARG A 230 0.89 3.05 13.06
CA ARG A 230 0.30 4.15 13.85
C ARG A 230 0.87 4.23 15.27
N TRP A 231 1.13 3.08 15.89
CA TRP A 231 1.67 2.95 17.25
C TRP A 231 0.84 3.62 18.35
N GLU A 232 -0.47 3.70 18.14
CA GLU A 232 -1.45 4.21 19.13
C GLU A 232 -1.78 3.20 20.23
N LYS A 233 -1.24 1.97 20.12
CA LYS A 233 -1.38 0.87 21.09
C LYS A 233 -2.84 0.57 21.51
N PRO A 234 -3.80 0.43 20.56
CA PRO A 234 -5.21 0.16 20.85
C PRO A 234 -5.43 -1.23 21.48
N GLU A 235 -6.58 -1.43 22.12
CA GLU A 235 -7.00 -2.78 22.49
C GLU A 235 -7.23 -3.67 21.26
N VAL A 236 -7.02 -4.98 21.43
CA VAL A 236 -7.16 -5.98 20.36
C VAL A 236 -8.07 -7.13 20.74
N PHE A 237 -8.80 -7.63 19.76
CA PHE A 237 -9.90 -8.57 19.98
C PHE A 237 -9.81 -9.82 19.09
N GLY A 238 -10.42 -10.90 19.56
CA GLY A 238 -10.52 -12.17 18.86
C GLY A 238 -9.20 -12.91 18.68
N VAL A 239 -9.26 -14.03 17.96
CA VAL A 239 -8.11 -14.92 17.75
C VAL A 239 -6.99 -14.19 17.01
N ALA A 240 -7.33 -13.47 15.94
CA ALA A 240 -6.38 -12.73 15.11
C ALA A 240 -5.92 -11.39 15.71
N LYS A 241 -6.25 -11.07 16.98
CA LYS A 241 -5.78 -9.87 17.68
C LYS A 241 -6.01 -8.57 16.88
N LYS A 242 -7.24 -8.37 16.40
CA LYS A 242 -7.60 -7.23 15.56
C LYS A 242 -8.01 -6.04 16.40
N MET A 243 -7.52 -4.84 16.06
CA MET A 243 -8.01 -3.57 16.62
C MET A 243 -9.36 -3.15 15.99
N ASP A 244 -10.00 -2.09 16.52
CA ASP A 244 -11.14 -1.47 15.84
C ASP A 244 -10.68 -0.82 14.52
N ARG A 245 -11.42 -1.07 13.45
CA ARG A 245 -11.11 -0.67 12.07
C ARG A 245 -12.31 -0.09 11.37
N THR A 246 -13.36 0.25 12.11
CA THR A 246 -14.62 0.73 11.54
C THR A 246 -14.41 1.94 10.64
N ALA A 247 -13.52 2.86 11.05
CA ALA A 247 -13.13 4.04 10.28
C ALA A 247 -12.24 3.74 9.04
N LEU A 248 -11.67 2.54 8.92
CA LEU A 248 -10.76 2.15 7.83
C LEU A 248 -11.45 1.31 6.73
N LYS A 249 -12.76 1.05 6.88
CA LYS A 249 -13.50 0.27 5.90
C LYS A 249 -13.72 1.09 4.62
N SER A 250 -13.37 0.50 3.48
CA SER A 250 -13.55 1.12 2.17
C SER A 250 -14.97 0.90 1.64
N LYS A 251 -15.58 1.97 1.11
CA LYS A 251 -16.86 1.92 0.38
C LYS A 251 -16.76 1.06 -0.88
N TYR A 252 -15.58 0.98 -1.50
CA TYR A 252 -15.31 0.16 -2.70
C TYR A 252 -15.44 -1.35 -2.45
N CYS A 253 -15.38 -1.78 -1.19
CA CYS A 253 -15.59 -3.18 -0.82
C CYS A 253 -17.05 -3.51 -0.46
N THR A 254 -17.96 -2.54 -0.58
CA THR A 254 -19.37 -2.69 -0.22
C THR A 254 -20.28 -2.68 -1.46
N LYS A 255 -21.60 -2.69 -1.27
CA LYS A 255 -22.58 -2.53 -2.35
C LYS A 255 -22.58 -1.13 -2.98
N SER A 256 -22.01 -0.12 -2.32
CA SER A 256 -21.94 1.26 -2.82
C SER A 256 -20.67 1.53 -3.63
N ALA A 257 -19.96 0.50 -4.09
CA ALA A 257 -18.68 0.66 -4.79
C ALA A 257 -18.82 1.43 -6.10
N ALA A 258 -19.86 1.12 -6.89
CA ALA A 258 -20.14 1.84 -8.14
C ALA A 258 -20.48 3.32 -7.90
N GLU A 259 -21.24 3.63 -6.83
CA GLU A 259 -21.55 5.01 -6.44
C GLU A 259 -20.31 5.78 -5.99
N ALA A 260 -19.45 5.14 -5.18
CA ALA A 260 -18.17 5.74 -4.76
C ALA A 260 -17.23 5.96 -5.94
N PHE A 261 -17.19 5.04 -6.91
CA PHE A 261 -16.41 5.19 -8.13
C PHE A 261 -16.94 6.33 -9.00
N ASP A 262 -18.26 6.44 -9.19
CA ASP A 262 -18.89 7.54 -9.94
C ASP A 262 -18.56 8.91 -9.33
N ASP A 263 -18.71 9.04 -8.00
CA ASP A 263 -18.36 10.25 -7.26
C ASP A 263 -16.87 10.62 -7.42
N LEU A 264 -15.98 9.63 -7.30
CA LEU A 264 -14.54 9.84 -7.50
C LEU A 264 -14.24 10.41 -8.89
N ILE A 265 -14.73 9.76 -9.95
CA ILE A 265 -14.46 10.16 -11.34
C ILE A 265 -15.01 11.57 -11.64
N LYS A 266 -16.18 11.91 -11.09
CA LYS A 266 -16.76 13.26 -11.24
C LYS A 266 -15.90 14.35 -10.63
N GLN A 267 -15.32 14.11 -9.45
CA GLN A 267 -14.55 15.11 -8.71
C GLN A 267 -13.13 15.31 -9.23
N LEU A 268 -12.55 14.33 -9.93
CA LEU A 268 -11.18 14.42 -10.43
C LEU A 268 -11.02 15.50 -11.49
N LYS A 269 -10.01 16.35 -11.31
CA LYS A 269 -9.57 17.37 -12.28
C LYS A 269 -8.27 16.93 -12.92
N CYS A 270 -8.37 16.25 -14.05
CA CYS A 270 -7.22 15.71 -14.76
C CYS A 270 -7.46 15.49 -16.25
N ARG A 271 -6.37 15.34 -17.01
CA ARG A 271 -6.42 15.04 -18.45
C ARG A 271 -6.64 13.56 -18.73
N TYR A 272 -6.01 12.70 -17.95
CA TYR A 272 -6.02 11.26 -18.15
C TYR A 272 -6.33 10.51 -16.86
N ILE A 273 -7.19 9.51 -16.97
CA ILE A 273 -7.48 8.55 -15.91
C ILE A 273 -7.10 7.16 -16.42
N VAL A 274 -6.31 6.41 -15.65
CA VAL A 274 -6.00 5.00 -15.92
C VAL A 274 -6.52 4.16 -14.76
N LEU A 275 -7.57 3.40 -15.03
CA LEU A 275 -8.11 2.41 -14.08
C LEU A 275 -7.51 1.04 -14.39
N SER A 276 -6.89 0.42 -13.38
CA SER A 276 -6.52 -0.99 -13.40
C SER A 276 -7.66 -1.83 -12.86
N TYR A 277 -8.04 -2.86 -13.62
CA TYR A 277 -9.17 -3.69 -13.24
C TYR A 277 -9.01 -5.10 -13.80
N ASN A 278 -9.16 -6.09 -12.92
CA ASN A 278 -9.08 -7.49 -13.30
C ASN A 278 -10.48 -8.04 -13.58
N ASN A 279 -10.63 -8.81 -14.67
CA ASN A 279 -11.89 -9.41 -15.04
C ASN A 279 -12.26 -10.63 -14.18
N MET A 280 -12.45 -10.47 -12.87
CA MET A 280 -13.03 -11.51 -12.02
C MET A 280 -14.56 -11.50 -12.12
N ALA A 281 -15.09 -11.63 -13.33
CA ALA A 281 -16.53 -11.81 -13.56
C ALA A 281 -16.93 -13.23 -13.16
N LYS A 282 -17.50 -13.38 -11.95
CA LYS A 282 -18.21 -14.57 -11.43
C LYS A 282 -17.43 -15.91 -11.45
N LYS A 283 -16.10 -15.90 -11.29
CA LYS A 283 -15.31 -17.13 -11.20
C LYS A 283 -14.55 -17.20 -9.87
N GLY A 284 -15.23 -17.65 -8.82
CA GLY A 284 -14.65 -17.91 -7.49
C GLY A 284 -15.65 -17.79 -6.34
N ASN A 285 -15.15 -17.89 -5.10
CA ASN A 285 -15.94 -17.61 -3.89
C ASN A 285 -16.61 -16.23 -3.96
N ASP A 286 -17.82 -16.08 -3.42
CA ASP A 286 -18.61 -14.83 -3.43
C ASP A 286 -17.84 -13.58 -3.01
N ARG A 287 -16.81 -13.76 -2.16
CA ARG A 287 -15.96 -12.66 -1.68
C ARG A 287 -15.05 -12.05 -2.74
N SER A 288 -14.72 -12.80 -3.79
CA SER A 288 -13.85 -12.41 -4.89
C SER A 288 -14.60 -11.69 -6.02
N ASN A 289 -15.93 -11.73 -6.00
CA ASN A 289 -16.75 -11.07 -7.02
C ASN A 289 -16.52 -9.56 -6.97
N ALA A 290 -16.31 -8.98 -8.15
CA ALA A 290 -16.17 -7.56 -8.26
C ALA A 290 -17.47 -6.82 -7.84
N ARG A 291 -17.29 -5.68 -7.19
CA ARG A 291 -18.35 -4.80 -6.69
C ARG A 291 -18.73 -3.70 -7.68
N ILE A 292 -17.95 -3.54 -8.75
CA ILE A 292 -18.19 -2.60 -9.84
C ILE A 292 -18.26 -3.45 -11.10
N SER A 293 -19.33 -3.34 -11.88
CA SER A 293 -19.45 -4.09 -13.13
C SER A 293 -18.69 -3.41 -14.27
N ASP A 294 -18.40 -4.13 -15.35
CA ASP A 294 -17.85 -3.54 -16.57
C ASP A 294 -18.77 -2.45 -17.13
N ASP A 295 -20.08 -2.69 -17.12
CA ASP A 295 -21.09 -1.72 -17.55
C ASP A 295 -21.06 -0.44 -16.70
N ASP A 296 -20.85 -0.57 -15.38
CA ASP A 296 -20.66 0.59 -14.50
C ASP A 296 -19.37 1.34 -14.84
N ILE A 297 -18.25 0.63 -15.02
CA ILE A 297 -16.96 1.24 -15.37
C ILE A 297 -17.09 2.04 -16.67
N PHE A 298 -17.64 1.43 -17.72
CA PHE A 298 -17.82 2.10 -19.01
C PHE A 298 -18.77 3.28 -18.89
N ARG A 299 -19.94 3.10 -18.28
CA ARG A 299 -20.93 4.18 -18.10
C ARG A 299 -20.32 5.38 -17.38
N ILE A 300 -19.56 5.14 -16.31
CA ILE A 300 -18.97 6.20 -15.47
C ILE A 300 -17.81 6.90 -16.20
N LEU A 301 -16.87 6.15 -16.78
CA LEU A 301 -15.71 6.73 -17.47
C LEU A 301 -16.12 7.45 -18.77
N CYS A 302 -17.04 6.88 -19.55
CA CYS A 302 -17.56 7.52 -20.78
C CYS A 302 -18.32 8.83 -20.50
N ALA A 303 -18.86 9.00 -19.28
CA ALA A 303 -19.46 10.27 -18.88
C ALA A 303 -18.41 11.37 -18.63
N LYS A 304 -17.16 11.01 -18.31
CA LYS A 304 -16.05 11.96 -18.08
C LYS A 304 -15.22 12.22 -19.34
N GLY A 305 -15.15 11.26 -20.27
CA GLY A 305 -14.39 11.42 -21.51
C GLY A 305 -14.34 10.19 -22.40
N LYS A 306 -13.41 10.19 -23.37
CA LYS A 306 -13.25 9.10 -24.33
C LYS A 306 -12.46 7.94 -23.72
N VAL A 307 -13.04 6.74 -23.72
CA VAL A 307 -12.43 5.53 -23.13
C VAL A 307 -11.78 4.64 -24.18
N LYS A 308 -10.57 4.15 -23.88
CA LYS A 308 -9.87 3.06 -24.58
C LYS A 308 -9.58 1.95 -23.57
N VAL A 309 -9.59 0.69 -24.03
CA VAL A 309 -9.31 -0.47 -23.19
C VAL A 309 -8.14 -1.25 -23.74
N PHE A 310 -7.21 -1.59 -22.86
CA PHE A 310 -6.04 -2.42 -23.15
C PHE A 310 -6.06 -3.64 -22.22
N SER A 311 -5.57 -4.79 -22.69
CA SER A 311 -5.54 -6.02 -21.90
C SER A 311 -4.22 -6.76 -22.06
N GLU A 312 -3.78 -7.41 -20.98
CA GLU A 312 -2.65 -8.35 -20.98
C GLU A 312 -3.06 -9.61 -20.19
N GLU A 313 -2.67 -10.78 -20.69
CA GLU A 313 -2.90 -12.05 -19.96
C GLU A 313 -2.05 -12.07 -18.68
N TYR A 314 -2.70 -12.23 -17.51
CA TYR A 314 -2.02 -12.17 -16.22
C TYR A 314 -2.36 -13.39 -15.35
N LYS A 315 -1.33 -14.16 -14.97
CA LYS A 315 -1.51 -15.27 -14.02
C LYS A 315 -1.85 -14.74 -12.62
N ALA A 316 -3.08 -14.95 -12.18
CA ALA A 316 -3.52 -14.58 -10.83
C ALA A 316 -2.73 -15.32 -9.75
N PHE A 317 -2.55 -14.68 -8.59
CA PHE A 317 -1.94 -15.30 -7.42
C PHE A 317 -2.94 -16.29 -6.78
N THR A 318 -2.60 -17.58 -6.75
CA THR A 318 -3.46 -18.65 -6.19
C THR A 318 -2.80 -19.28 -4.97
N THR A 319 -3.58 -19.56 -3.92
CA THR A 319 -3.10 -20.22 -2.69
C THR A 319 -3.31 -21.76 -2.71
N GLY A 320 -3.35 -22.38 -3.90
CA GLY A 320 -3.46 -23.83 -4.11
C GLY A 320 -4.73 -24.30 -4.86
N LYS A 321 -4.55 -25.32 -5.71
CA LYS A 321 -5.53 -26.14 -6.49
C LYS A 321 -6.65 -25.44 -7.27
N SER A 322 -6.51 -24.16 -7.64
CA SER A 322 -7.41 -23.53 -8.60
C SER A 322 -6.60 -22.92 -9.75
N ASP A 323 -6.48 -23.64 -10.86
CA ASP A 323 -6.10 -23.05 -12.14
C ASP A 323 -7.32 -22.30 -12.67
N ILE A 324 -7.34 -20.98 -12.43
CA ILE A 324 -8.34 -20.12 -13.06
C ILE A 324 -7.78 -19.76 -14.43
N GLU A 325 -8.16 -20.54 -15.45
CA GLU A 325 -7.96 -20.17 -16.84
C GLU A 325 -8.69 -18.84 -17.12
N ASP A 326 -8.00 -17.93 -17.83
CA ASP A 326 -8.55 -16.71 -18.41
C ASP A 326 -8.69 -15.46 -17.50
N ASN A 327 -7.76 -15.26 -16.55
CA ASN A 327 -7.63 -13.97 -15.83
C ASN A 327 -6.85 -12.96 -16.69
N GLN A 328 -7.52 -11.91 -17.13
CA GLN A 328 -6.89 -10.79 -17.83
C GLN A 328 -6.87 -9.55 -16.94
N GLU A 329 -5.70 -8.91 -16.87
CA GLU A 329 -5.61 -7.56 -16.33
C GLU A 329 -5.96 -6.58 -17.44
N ARG A 330 -6.87 -5.63 -17.15
CA ARG A 330 -7.30 -4.61 -18.10
C ARG A 330 -6.96 -3.23 -17.58
N LEU A 331 -6.56 -2.36 -18.49
CA LEU A 331 -6.39 -0.93 -18.25
C LEU A 331 -7.47 -0.19 -19.04
N PHE A 332 -8.31 0.56 -18.32
CA PHE A 332 -9.25 1.50 -18.91
C PHE A 332 -8.61 2.88 -18.88
N LEU A 333 -8.23 3.38 -20.05
CA LEU A 333 -7.73 4.73 -20.22
C LEU A 333 -8.88 5.65 -20.61
N CYS A 334 -9.19 6.63 -19.78
CA CYS A 334 -10.14 7.70 -20.08
C CYS A 334 -9.38 9.00 -20.36
N ILE A 335 -9.53 9.52 -21.58
CA ILE A 335 -9.07 10.86 -21.98
C ILE A 335 -10.22 11.81 -21.65
N CYS A 336 -10.05 12.59 -20.58
CA CYS A 336 -11.10 13.46 -20.05
C CYS A 336 -11.41 14.58 -21.04
N ASN A 337 -12.68 14.98 -21.10
CA ASN A 337 -13.07 16.17 -21.84
C ASN A 337 -12.40 17.41 -21.19
N GLU A 338 -12.03 18.40 -21.99
CA GLU A 338 -11.59 19.69 -21.46
C GLU A 338 -12.74 20.28 -20.61
N GLU A 339 -12.45 20.67 -19.37
CA GLU A 339 -13.42 21.38 -18.53
C GLU A 339 -13.60 22.79 -19.12
N GLU A 340 -14.81 23.14 -19.57
CA GLU A 340 -15.17 24.51 -20.02
C GLU A 340 -14.99 25.57 -18.92
#